data_AF-A0A3B6PIY5-F1
#
_entry.id   AF-A0A3B6PIY5-F1
#
_cell.length_a   1.000
_cell.length_b   1.000
_cell.length_c   1.000
_cell.angle_alpha   90.00
_cell.angle_beta   90.00
_cell.angle_gamma   90.00
#
_symmetry.space_group_name_H-M   'P 1'
#
loop_
_entity.id
_entity.type
_entity.pdbx_description
1 polymer ?
#
loop_
_entity_poly.entity_id
_entity_poly.type
_entity_poly.pdbx_seq_one_letter_code
_entity_poly.pdbx_strand_id
1 'polypeptide(L)'
;MSGELPSTMSNCTNLKTIDLKINNLTGDLGKVNFATLQNLKSLDLMENNLGGIVPESIYSCSNLTALRLSANHFHSEISLRIGNLKYLSFVSLSRNSFTNITKALHALKSCRNISTLLIGRNFMNEAMPQDESIVGFQNLQFLAMHQCSLTGRIPTWLSKLTRLKVLVLSKNQLTGPMPSWINSLNNLFHLDVSNNSLSGKIPVTLMEMAMLKSDKPAIHLDPSLVDLDLLIYAVDASKLQYRIHSDWCKVLNLGNNKFTGVIPQEIGQLKALLYLNLRSNNFYGEIPQSIGNLTNLQRLDLSNNHLTGEIPAALEILHFLSEFNISNNDLEGPIPTTGQLSTFQASSFNRNPKLCGPMLINHCSSVEAAPISIVSAKKCSSKVILAFGVFFGVGVLYDQLVLFRYFG
;
A
#
# COMPACT_ATOMS: atom_id res chain seq x y z
N MET A 1 25.63 -15.71 14.36
CA MET A 1 26.36 -16.93 13.95
C MET A 1 26.97 -16.73 12.57
N SER A 2 28.09 -17.39 12.27
CA SER A 2 28.78 -17.31 10.98
C SER A 2 29.41 -18.66 10.61
N GLY A 3 29.77 -18.84 9.35
CA GLY A 3 30.30 -20.10 8.81
C GLY A 3 29.23 -20.96 8.15
N GLU A 4 29.58 -22.18 7.77
CA GLU A 4 28.67 -23.10 7.09
C GLU A 4 27.79 -23.90 8.06
N LEU A 5 26.66 -24.41 7.57
CA LEU A 5 25.88 -25.40 8.32
C LEU A 5 26.66 -26.72 8.43
N PRO A 6 26.85 -27.27 9.64
CA PRO A 6 27.60 -28.50 9.82
C PRO A 6 26.83 -29.69 9.26
N SER A 7 27.51 -30.58 8.52
CA SER A 7 26.91 -31.80 7.97
C SER A 7 26.36 -32.74 9.06
N THR A 8 26.91 -32.67 10.28
CA THR A 8 26.43 -33.41 11.46
C THR A 8 25.01 -33.02 11.87
N MET A 9 24.49 -31.88 11.40
CA MET A 9 23.08 -31.51 11.57
C MET A 9 22.13 -32.55 11.00
N SER A 10 22.55 -33.31 9.97
CA SER A 10 21.79 -34.45 9.44
C SER A 10 21.54 -35.56 10.46
N ASN A 11 22.29 -35.62 11.56
CA ASN A 11 22.09 -36.63 12.59
C ASN A 11 20.97 -36.24 13.59
N CYS A 12 20.49 -34.99 13.55
CA CYS A 12 19.51 -34.46 14.47
C CYS A 12 18.06 -34.78 14.03
N THR A 13 17.73 -36.06 13.88
CA THR A 13 16.47 -36.55 13.27
C THR A 13 15.18 -36.14 14.00
N ASN A 14 15.29 -35.71 15.26
CA ASN A 14 14.16 -35.22 16.07
C ASN A 14 13.87 -33.72 15.88
N LEU A 15 14.66 -33.00 15.09
CA LEU A 15 14.42 -31.57 14.84
C LEU A 15 13.05 -31.35 14.18
N LYS A 16 12.28 -30.43 14.78
CA LYS A 16 11.00 -29.94 14.25
C LYS A 16 11.11 -28.55 13.65
N THR A 17 12.01 -27.74 14.19
CA THR A 17 12.22 -26.36 13.76
C THR A 17 13.71 -26.08 13.69
N ILE A 18 14.14 -25.51 12.58
CA ILE A 18 15.45 -24.89 12.43
C ILE A 18 15.18 -23.40 12.17
N ASP A 19 15.50 -22.55 13.15
CA ASP A 19 15.42 -21.09 13.01
C ASP A 19 16.82 -20.50 13.20
N LEU A 20 17.43 -20.11 12.08
CA LEU A 20 18.76 -19.51 12.02
C LEU A 20 18.71 -18.18 11.26
N LYS A 21 17.55 -17.51 11.26
CA LYS A 21 17.36 -16.25 10.54
C LYS A 21 18.23 -15.12 11.07
N ILE A 22 18.56 -14.16 10.22
CA ILE A 22 19.29 -12.93 10.55
C ILE A 22 20.65 -13.29 11.18
N ASN A 23 21.46 -14.00 10.42
CA ASN A 23 22.81 -14.40 10.79
C ASN A 23 23.77 -14.14 9.61
N ASN A 24 25.04 -14.53 9.77
CA ASN A 24 26.08 -14.38 8.75
C ASN A 24 26.55 -15.76 8.25
N LEU A 25 25.64 -16.73 8.17
CA LEU A 25 25.94 -18.08 7.68
C LEU A 25 26.26 -18.05 6.19
N THR A 26 27.18 -18.90 5.74
CA THR A 26 27.70 -18.95 4.37
C THR A 26 27.68 -20.38 3.84
N GLY A 27 28.05 -20.56 2.57
CA GLY A 27 28.23 -21.88 1.96
C GLY A 27 26.96 -22.46 1.34
N ASP A 28 27.07 -23.70 0.88
CA ASP A 28 26.03 -24.44 0.17
C ASP A 28 25.29 -25.39 1.12
N LEU A 29 23.95 -25.40 1.05
CA LEU A 29 23.09 -26.24 1.87
C LEU A 29 23.22 -27.74 1.57
N GLY A 30 23.76 -28.12 0.42
CA GLY A 30 23.95 -29.51 -0.01
C GLY A 30 24.88 -30.33 0.89
N LYS A 31 25.67 -29.70 1.76
CA LYS A 31 26.46 -30.38 2.80
C LYS A 31 25.58 -31.01 3.90
N VAL A 32 24.36 -30.51 4.08
CA VAL A 32 23.37 -31.07 5.00
C VAL A 32 22.40 -31.93 4.20
N ASN A 33 22.35 -33.23 4.51
CA ASN A 33 21.31 -34.10 4.01
C ASN A 33 20.03 -33.89 4.82
N PHE A 34 19.11 -33.06 4.31
CA PHE A 34 17.82 -32.80 4.95
C PHE A 34 16.86 -34.01 4.86
N ALA A 35 17.13 -35.00 4.01
CA ALA A 35 16.26 -36.18 3.89
C ALA A 35 16.24 -37.04 5.16
N THR A 36 17.19 -36.86 6.09
CA THR A 36 17.16 -37.52 7.41
C THR A 36 16.26 -36.79 8.41
N LEU A 37 15.91 -35.53 8.15
CA LEU A 37 15.16 -34.65 9.06
C LEU A 37 13.64 -34.75 8.84
N GLN A 38 13.11 -35.97 8.87
CA GLN A 38 11.70 -36.25 8.52
C GLN A 38 10.69 -35.58 9.46
N ASN A 39 11.09 -35.18 10.66
CA ASN A 39 10.25 -34.47 11.63
C ASN A 39 10.21 -32.95 11.42
N LEU A 40 11.00 -32.41 10.49
CA LEU A 40 11.15 -30.98 10.28
C LEU A 40 9.85 -30.39 9.73
N LYS A 41 9.31 -29.41 10.47
CA LYS A 41 8.11 -28.63 10.13
C LYS A 41 8.46 -27.23 9.63
N SER A 42 9.49 -26.62 10.18
CA SER A 42 9.89 -25.25 9.81
C SER A 42 11.39 -25.16 9.57
N LEU A 43 11.76 -24.57 8.43
CA LEU A 43 13.13 -24.21 8.08
C LEU A 43 13.19 -22.71 7.77
N ASP A 44 13.75 -21.94 8.70
CA ASP A 44 13.95 -20.49 8.56
C ASP A 44 15.45 -20.16 8.51
N LEU A 45 15.91 -19.82 7.32
CA LEU A 45 17.29 -19.41 7.02
C LEU A 45 17.33 -17.99 6.45
N MET A 46 16.28 -17.19 6.68
CA MET A 46 16.17 -15.82 6.14
C MET A 46 17.39 -14.98 6.51
N GLU A 47 17.81 -14.07 5.62
CA GLU A 47 18.79 -13.02 5.92
C GLU A 47 20.12 -13.61 6.43
N ASN A 48 20.77 -14.34 5.53
CA ASN A 48 22.10 -14.92 5.67
C ASN A 48 22.86 -14.71 4.35
N ASN A 49 24.07 -15.26 4.24
CA ASN A 49 24.89 -15.24 3.03
C ASN A 49 25.01 -16.65 2.40
N LEU A 50 23.96 -17.49 2.53
CA LEU A 50 23.94 -18.84 1.97
C LEU A 50 23.81 -18.78 0.45
N GLY A 51 24.49 -19.67 -0.27
CA GLY A 51 24.51 -19.70 -1.73
C GLY A 51 24.24 -21.08 -2.32
N GLY A 52 24.49 -21.21 -3.62
CA GLY A 52 24.30 -22.46 -4.35
C GLY A 52 22.85 -22.73 -4.75
N ILE A 53 22.54 -23.99 -5.01
CA ILE A 53 21.21 -24.46 -5.41
C ILE A 53 20.49 -25.00 -4.17
N VAL A 54 19.18 -24.77 -4.06
CA VAL A 54 18.37 -25.39 -3.00
C VAL A 54 18.43 -26.92 -3.15
N PRO A 55 19.01 -27.65 -2.17
CA PRO A 55 19.26 -29.08 -2.34
C PRO A 55 17.95 -29.87 -2.34
N GLU A 56 17.90 -30.87 -3.22
CA GLU A 56 16.76 -31.79 -3.39
C GLU A 56 16.37 -32.54 -2.10
N SER A 57 17.31 -32.70 -1.17
CA SER A 57 17.08 -33.33 0.13
C SER A 57 16.06 -32.55 0.98
N ILE A 58 15.93 -31.22 0.80
CA ILE A 58 14.91 -30.42 1.49
C ILE A 58 13.51 -30.86 1.07
N TYR A 59 13.31 -31.20 -0.21
CA TYR A 59 12.01 -31.63 -0.72
C TYR A 59 11.60 -33.05 -0.24
N SER A 60 12.48 -33.72 0.50
CA SER A 60 12.18 -34.99 1.19
C SER A 60 11.65 -34.79 2.62
N CYS A 61 11.63 -33.56 3.14
CA CYS A 61 11.07 -33.23 4.44
C CYS A 61 9.54 -33.21 4.36
N SER A 62 8.92 -34.39 4.34
CA SER A 62 7.49 -34.54 4.04
C SER A 62 6.57 -33.76 4.99
N ASN A 63 6.99 -33.49 6.23
CA ASN A 63 6.24 -32.73 7.24
C ASN A 63 6.45 -31.21 7.20
N LEU A 64 7.24 -30.69 6.25
CA LEU A 64 7.57 -29.28 6.19
C LEU A 64 6.34 -28.43 5.85
N THR A 65 6.00 -27.50 6.75
CA THR A 65 4.91 -26.53 6.61
C THR A 65 5.42 -25.15 6.23
N ALA A 66 6.64 -24.79 6.63
CA ALA A 66 7.24 -23.49 6.35
C ALA A 66 8.66 -23.60 5.82
N LEU A 67 8.92 -22.94 4.68
CA LEU A 67 10.24 -22.81 4.07
C LEU A 67 10.56 -21.34 3.83
N ARG A 68 11.60 -20.82 4.50
CA ARG A 68 12.07 -19.45 4.33
C ARG A 68 13.55 -19.42 4.02
N LEU A 69 13.85 -19.03 2.80
CA LEU A 69 15.20 -18.89 2.26
C LEU A 69 15.47 -17.45 1.78
N SER A 70 14.57 -16.51 2.09
CA SER A 70 14.63 -15.14 1.60
C SER A 70 15.88 -14.38 2.04
N ALA A 71 16.36 -13.44 1.24
CA ALA A 71 17.55 -12.63 1.51
C ALA A 71 18.80 -13.50 1.72
N ASN A 72 19.14 -14.27 0.68
CA ASN A 72 20.35 -15.08 0.56
C ASN A 72 20.90 -14.94 -0.89
N HIS A 73 21.80 -15.83 -1.28
CA HIS A 73 22.41 -15.90 -2.62
C HIS A 73 22.04 -17.19 -3.37
N PHE A 74 20.89 -17.81 -3.08
CA PHE A 74 20.42 -18.99 -3.82
C PHE A 74 20.13 -18.63 -5.28
N HIS A 75 20.42 -19.55 -6.20
CA HIS A 75 20.22 -19.34 -7.64
C HIS A 75 19.64 -20.59 -8.31
N SER A 76 19.55 -20.57 -9.65
CA SER A 76 18.97 -21.63 -10.49
C SER A 76 17.44 -21.66 -10.50
N GLU A 77 16.88 -22.62 -11.25
CA GLU A 77 15.44 -22.87 -11.31
C GLU A 77 14.95 -23.60 -10.05
N ILE A 78 13.71 -23.35 -9.65
CA ILE A 78 13.05 -24.12 -8.59
C ILE A 78 12.64 -25.49 -9.16
N SER A 79 13.14 -26.56 -8.53
CA SER A 79 12.84 -27.93 -8.93
C SER A 79 11.36 -28.29 -8.75
N LEU A 80 10.81 -29.05 -9.70
CA LEU A 80 9.45 -29.60 -9.62
C LEU A 80 9.25 -30.52 -8.41
N ARG A 81 10.34 -31.08 -7.86
CA ARG A 81 10.30 -31.94 -6.66
C ARG A 81 9.85 -31.21 -5.41
N ILE A 82 9.85 -29.87 -5.37
CA ILE A 82 9.21 -29.10 -4.29
C ILE A 82 7.75 -29.50 -4.09
N GLY A 83 7.08 -29.98 -5.16
CA GLY A 83 5.73 -30.52 -5.12
C GLY A 83 5.56 -31.74 -4.20
N ASN A 84 6.63 -32.36 -3.71
CA ASN A 84 6.59 -33.43 -2.71
C ASN A 84 6.23 -32.91 -1.31
N LEU A 85 6.41 -31.61 -1.03
CA LEU A 85 6.12 -30.98 0.25
C LEU A 85 4.61 -30.71 0.39
N LYS A 86 3.83 -31.76 0.65
CA LYS A 86 2.35 -31.70 0.63
C LYS A 86 1.73 -30.82 1.72
N TYR A 87 2.42 -30.60 2.83
CA TYR A 87 1.95 -29.76 3.94
C TYR A 87 2.47 -28.31 3.88
N LEU A 88 3.25 -27.97 2.85
CA LEU A 88 3.85 -26.64 2.72
C LEU A 88 2.76 -25.58 2.58
N SER A 89 2.69 -24.67 3.55
CA SER A 89 1.72 -23.57 3.62
C SER A 89 2.39 -22.21 3.47
N PHE A 90 3.64 -22.07 3.93
CA PHE A 90 4.39 -20.81 3.86
C PHE A 90 5.67 -20.97 3.07
N VAL A 91 5.83 -20.15 2.02
CA VAL A 91 7.03 -20.13 1.17
C VAL A 91 7.53 -18.71 1.04
N SER A 92 8.78 -18.47 1.47
CA SER A 92 9.48 -17.20 1.28
C SER A 92 10.84 -17.41 0.64
N LEU A 93 10.94 -17.00 -0.61
CA LEU A 93 12.14 -17.12 -1.46
C LEU A 93 12.66 -15.76 -1.93
N SER A 94 12.03 -14.67 -1.48
CA SER A 94 12.33 -13.32 -1.94
C SER A 94 13.79 -12.91 -1.77
N ARG A 95 14.30 -12.02 -2.63
CA ARG A 95 15.68 -11.49 -2.55
C ARG A 95 16.72 -12.62 -2.64
N ASN A 96 16.68 -13.35 -3.74
CA ASN A 96 17.67 -14.34 -4.16
C ASN A 96 17.95 -14.12 -5.67
N SER A 97 18.52 -15.12 -6.33
CA SER A 97 18.83 -15.12 -7.76
C SER A 97 18.13 -16.27 -8.50
N PHE A 98 16.92 -16.67 -8.06
CA PHE A 98 16.14 -17.69 -8.75
C PHE A 98 15.72 -17.23 -10.16
N THR A 99 15.66 -18.17 -11.09
CA THR A 99 15.28 -17.92 -12.50
C THR A 99 14.10 -18.81 -12.92
N ASN A 100 13.50 -18.48 -14.06
CA ASN A 100 12.38 -19.17 -14.69
C ASN A 100 11.10 -19.13 -13.85
N ILE A 101 10.49 -17.94 -13.75
CA ILE A 101 9.26 -17.72 -12.97
C ILE A 101 8.12 -18.63 -13.41
N THR A 102 8.00 -18.94 -14.70
CA THR A 102 7.00 -19.88 -15.21
C THR A 102 7.19 -21.26 -14.57
N LYS A 103 8.38 -21.87 -14.69
CA LYS A 103 8.65 -23.18 -14.07
C LYS A 103 8.50 -23.13 -12.55
N ALA A 104 8.94 -22.06 -11.90
CA ALA A 104 8.76 -21.87 -10.47
C ALA A 104 7.27 -21.94 -10.06
N LEU A 105 6.39 -21.23 -10.75
CA LEU A 105 4.96 -21.28 -10.49
C LEU A 105 4.35 -22.68 -10.77
N HIS A 106 4.82 -23.38 -11.80
CA HIS A 106 4.42 -24.78 -12.07
C HIS A 106 4.88 -25.77 -10.99
N ALA A 107 6.06 -25.55 -10.42
CA ALA A 107 6.56 -26.34 -9.31
C ALA A 107 5.71 -26.09 -8.05
N LEU A 108 5.53 -24.81 -7.70
CA LEU A 108 4.86 -24.39 -6.48
C LEU A 108 3.35 -24.65 -6.49
N LYS A 109 2.67 -24.58 -7.65
CA LYS A 109 1.22 -24.89 -7.73
C LYS A 109 0.89 -26.33 -7.34
N SER A 110 1.88 -27.24 -7.35
CA SER A 110 1.72 -28.63 -6.90
C SER A 110 1.58 -28.75 -5.38
N CYS A 111 2.00 -27.73 -4.63
CA CYS A 111 1.84 -27.62 -3.18
C CYS A 111 0.49 -26.95 -2.86
N ARG A 112 -0.59 -27.74 -2.81
CA ARG A 112 -1.98 -27.24 -2.71
C ARG A 112 -2.28 -26.47 -1.41
N ASN A 113 -1.48 -26.65 -0.38
CA ASN A 113 -1.67 -26.02 0.93
C ASN A 113 -1.04 -24.62 1.04
N ILE A 114 -0.29 -24.16 0.04
CA ILE A 114 0.34 -22.83 0.08
C ILE A 114 -0.73 -21.75 0.28
N SER A 115 -0.61 -21.03 1.39
CA SER A 115 -1.41 -19.87 1.75
C SER A 115 -0.62 -18.56 1.59
N THR A 116 0.71 -18.61 1.72
CA THR A 116 1.59 -17.46 1.54
C THR A 116 2.76 -17.79 0.62
N LEU A 117 2.90 -17.01 -0.45
CA LEU A 117 3.96 -17.13 -1.43
C LEU A 117 4.66 -15.78 -1.66
N LEU A 118 5.90 -15.68 -1.19
CA LEU A 118 6.73 -14.49 -1.31
C LEU A 118 7.94 -14.81 -2.18
N ILE A 119 7.95 -14.32 -3.42
CA ILE A 119 8.98 -14.64 -4.41
C ILE A 119 9.60 -13.40 -5.08
N GLY A 120 9.23 -12.20 -4.62
CA GLY A 120 9.77 -10.92 -5.13
C GLY A 120 11.30 -10.80 -5.08
N ARG A 121 11.87 -9.94 -5.92
CA ARG A 121 13.32 -9.73 -6.08
C ARG A 121 14.06 -11.03 -6.42
N ASN A 122 13.52 -11.71 -7.43
CA ASN A 122 14.06 -12.85 -8.18
C ASN A 122 13.67 -12.65 -9.66
N PHE A 123 13.91 -13.63 -10.52
CA PHE A 123 13.37 -13.69 -11.89
C PHE A 123 13.61 -12.41 -12.69
N MET A 124 14.80 -11.84 -12.52
CA MET A 124 15.09 -10.48 -12.96
C MET A 124 14.93 -10.35 -14.48
N ASN A 125 14.07 -9.41 -14.89
CA ASN A 125 13.79 -9.09 -16.30
C ASN A 125 13.06 -10.19 -17.08
N GLU A 126 12.46 -11.17 -16.39
CA GLU A 126 11.62 -12.17 -17.05
C GLU A 126 10.24 -11.61 -17.43
N ALA A 127 9.52 -12.34 -18.28
CA ALA A 127 8.14 -12.00 -18.62
C ALA A 127 7.17 -12.55 -17.56
N MET A 128 6.18 -11.74 -17.17
CA MET A 128 5.06 -12.19 -16.34
C MET A 128 4.33 -13.35 -17.01
N PRO A 129 4.23 -14.54 -16.38
CA PRO A 129 3.62 -15.71 -17.01
C PRO A 129 2.16 -15.47 -17.39
N GLN A 130 1.83 -15.72 -18.66
CA GLN A 130 0.47 -15.62 -19.20
C GLN A 130 -0.19 -17.01 -19.33
N ASP A 131 0.45 -18.08 -18.82
CA ASP A 131 -0.08 -19.44 -18.92
C ASP A 131 -1.29 -19.64 -18.00
N GLU A 132 -2.46 -19.86 -18.62
CA GLU A 132 -3.72 -20.12 -17.94
C GLU A 132 -3.78 -21.47 -17.20
N SER A 133 -2.79 -22.35 -17.44
CA SER A 133 -2.61 -23.60 -16.71
C SER A 133 -2.02 -23.40 -15.31
N ILE A 134 -1.58 -22.18 -14.95
CA ILE A 134 -1.15 -21.82 -13.59
C ILE A 134 -2.40 -21.74 -12.68
N VAL A 135 -2.93 -22.92 -12.39
CA VAL A 135 -4.05 -23.20 -11.50
C VAL A 135 -3.59 -24.20 -10.43
N GLY A 136 -4.12 -24.09 -9.20
CA GLY A 136 -3.75 -25.01 -8.10
C GLY A 136 -3.51 -24.33 -6.75
N PHE A 137 -3.31 -23.02 -6.74
CA PHE A 137 -3.17 -22.17 -5.56
C PHE A 137 -4.50 -21.93 -4.82
N GLN A 138 -5.24 -23.00 -4.51
CA GLN A 138 -6.60 -22.94 -3.96
C GLN A 138 -6.69 -22.28 -2.58
N ASN A 139 -5.60 -22.33 -1.81
CA ASN A 139 -5.52 -21.77 -0.46
C ASN A 139 -4.74 -20.45 -0.40
N LEU A 140 -4.26 -19.94 -1.53
CA LEU A 140 -3.35 -18.80 -1.56
C LEU A 140 -4.08 -17.52 -1.13
N GLN A 141 -3.59 -16.93 -0.04
CA GLN A 141 -4.10 -15.70 0.57
C GLN A 141 -3.14 -14.54 0.32
N PHE A 142 -1.85 -14.80 0.17
CA PHE A 142 -0.85 -13.76 -0.02
C PHE A 142 0.12 -14.14 -1.13
N LEU A 143 0.11 -13.34 -2.20
CA LEU A 143 1.08 -13.40 -3.28
C LEU A 143 1.91 -12.11 -3.38
N ALA A 144 3.23 -12.25 -3.32
CA ALA A 144 4.15 -11.13 -3.55
C ALA A 144 5.21 -11.47 -4.61
N MET A 145 5.21 -10.70 -5.70
CA MET A 145 6.13 -10.79 -6.83
C MET A 145 6.71 -9.40 -7.16
N HIS A 146 7.14 -8.65 -6.14
CA HIS A 146 7.63 -7.28 -6.27
C HIS A 146 9.10 -7.21 -6.68
N GLN A 147 9.52 -6.09 -7.28
CA GLN A 147 10.95 -5.79 -7.56
C GLN A 147 11.68 -6.87 -8.38
N CYS A 148 10.98 -7.50 -9.33
CA CYS A 148 11.54 -8.53 -10.22
C CYS A 148 11.85 -7.97 -11.62
N SER A 149 11.55 -6.69 -11.89
CA SER A 149 11.60 -6.12 -13.25
C SER A 149 10.75 -6.90 -14.26
N LEU A 150 9.65 -7.52 -13.82
CA LEU A 150 8.82 -8.35 -14.70
C LEU A 150 8.15 -7.52 -15.79
N THR A 151 8.26 -7.98 -17.03
CA THR A 151 7.61 -7.36 -18.20
C THR A 151 6.27 -8.01 -18.51
N GLY A 152 5.49 -7.43 -19.44
CA GLY A 152 4.20 -7.98 -19.86
C GLY A 152 3.01 -7.31 -19.17
N ARG A 153 1.90 -8.05 -19.01
CA ARG A 153 0.64 -7.54 -18.42
C ARG A 153 0.28 -8.33 -17.16
N ILE A 154 -0.61 -7.76 -16.35
CA ILE A 154 -1.24 -8.50 -15.23
C ILE A 154 -2.04 -9.66 -15.82
N PRO A 155 -1.69 -10.93 -15.49
CA PRO A 155 -2.24 -12.10 -16.18
C PRO A 155 -3.62 -12.50 -15.65
N THR A 156 -4.44 -13.08 -16.52
CA THR A 156 -5.83 -13.45 -16.22
C THR A 156 -5.98 -14.61 -15.23
N TRP A 157 -5.00 -15.51 -15.15
CA TRP A 157 -5.04 -16.61 -14.17
C TRP A 157 -5.12 -16.14 -12.71
N LEU A 158 -4.66 -14.91 -12.39
CA LEU A 158 -4.82 -14.32 -11.06
C LEU A 158 -6.28 -14.20 -10.64
N SER A 159 -7.22 -14.04 -11.57
CA SER A 159 -8.67 -13.98 -11.29
C SER A 159 -9.21 -15.25 -10.62
N LYS A 160 -8.51 -16.38 -10.77
CA LYS A 160 -8.88 -17.69 -10.20
C LYS A 160 -8.49 -17.82 -8.72
N LEU A 161 -7.71 -16.88 -8.17
CA LEU A 161 -7.23 -16.90 -6.78
C LEU A 161 -8.26 -16.30 -5.81
N THR A 162 -9.46 -16.88 -5.73
CA THR A 162 -10.60 -16.29 -5.00
C THR A 162 -10.40 -16.15 -3.48
N ARG A 163 -9.39 -16.81 -2.90
CA ARG A 163 -9.00 -16.66 -1.49
C ARG A 163 -7.93 -15.59 -1.25
N LEU A 164 -7.45 -14.93 -2.30
CA LEU A 164 -6.40 -13.94 -2.21
C LEU A 164 -6.88 -12.73 -1.41
N LYS A 165 -6.07 -12.36 -0.42
CA LYS A 165 -6.28 -11.24 0.51
C LYS A 165 -5.29 -10.11 0.27
N VAL A 166 -4.08 -10.47 -0.17
CA VAL A 166 -2.96 -9.56 -0.41
C VAL A 166 -2.30 -9.89 -1.75
N LEU A 167 -2.19 -8.88 -2.61
CA LEU A 167 -1.50 -8.96 -3.89
C LEU A 167 -0.49 -7.82 -4.01
N VAL A 168 0.79 -8.16 -4.12
CA VAL A 168 1.89 -7.19 -4.28
C VAL A 168 2.66 -7.49 -5.57
N LEU A 169 2.51 -6.62 -6.57
CA LEU A 169 3.18 -6.66 -7.88
C LEU A 169 4.03 -5.42 -8.13
N SER A 170 4.33 -4.64 -7.09
CA SER A 170 5.00 -3.35 -7.21
C SER A 170 6.46 -3.45 -7.67
N LYS A 171 6.99 -2.33 -8.20
CA LYS A 171 8.38 -2.23 -8.69
C LYS A 171 8.70 -3.23 -9.81
N ASN A 172 7.81 -3.36 -10.79
CA ASN A 172 8.02 -4.19 -11.98
C ASN A 172 7.91 -3.31 -13.25
N GLN A 173 7.91 -3.93 -14.44
CA GLN A 173 7.72 -3.27 -15.73
C GLN A 173 6.39 -3.68 -16.37
N LEU A 174 5.36 -3.93 -15.55
CA LEU A 174 4.05 -4.36 -16.05
C LEU A 174 3.37 -3.22 -16.80
N THR A 175 2.66 -3.57 -17.87
CA THR A 175 2.02 -2.65 -18.82
C THR A 175 0.56 -3.01 -19.03
N GLY A 176 -0.15 -2.16 -19.76
CA GLY A 176 -1.57 -2.35 -20.10
C GLY A 176 -2.51 -1.84 -19.01
N PRO A 177 -3.83 -1.96 -19.24
CA PRO A 177 -4.82 -1.49 -18.30
C PRO A 177 -4.91 -2.37 -17.06
N MET A 178 -5.41 -1.77 -15.98
CA MET A 178 -5.84 -2.55 -14.82
C MET A 178 -6.99 -3.50 -15.25
N PRO A 179 -6.89 -4.82 -14.99
CA PRO A 179 -7.91 -5.74 -15.45
C PRO A 179 -9.26 -5.55 -14.76
N SER A 180 -10.36 -5.66 -15.53
CA SER A 180 -11.72 -5.51 -15.00
C SER A 180 -12.12 -6.63 -14.05
N TRP A 181 -11.55 -7.84 -14.21
CA TRP A 181 -11.82 -9.00 -13.37
C TRP A 181 -11.32 -8.85 -11.93
N ILE A 182 -10.61 -7.77 -11.57
CA ILE A 182 -10.08 -7.57 -10.22
C ILE A 182 -11.15 -7.66 -9.13
N ASN A 183 -12.40 -7.31 -9.45
CA ASN A 183 -13.55 -7.42 -8.54
C ASN A 183 -13.95 -8.87 -8.23
N SER A 184 -13.49 -9.86 -8.99
CA SER A 184 -13.70 -11.28 -8.68
C SER A 184 -12.95 -11.72 -7.42
N LEU A 185 -11.92 -10.97 -7.02
CA LEU A 185 -11.11 -11.24 -5.82
C LEU A 185 -11.79 -10.68 -4.58
N ASN A 186 -12.92 -11.29 -4.21
CA ASN A 186 -13.80 -10.79 -3.15
C ASN A 186 -13.14 -10.60 -1.78
N ASN A 187 -12.04 -11.32 -1.50
CA ASN A 187 -11.32 -11.26 -0.22
C ASN A 187 -10.14 -10.28 -0.23
N LEU A 188 -9.81 -9.70 -1.39
CA LEU A 188 -8.64 -8.85 -1.56
C LEU A 188 -8.85 -7.50 -0.86
N PHE A 189 -8.01 -7.21 0.13
CA PHE A 189 -8.05 -5.95 0.87
C PHE A 189 -6.76 -5.15 0.75
N HIS A 190 -5.68 -5.76 0.26
CA HIS A 190 -4.40 -5.10 0.03
C HIS A 190 -3.95 -5.34 -1.40
N LEU A 191 -3.99 -4.28 -2.21
CA LEU A 191 -3.52 -4.28 -3.59
C LEU A 191 -2.41 -3.25 -3.76
N ASP A 192 -1.21 -3.71 -4.09
CA ASP A 192 -0.09 -2.85 -4.45
C ASP A 192 0.44 -3.22 -5.84
N VAL A 193 0.17 -2.37 -6.82
CA VAL A 193 0.69 -2.46 -8.19
C VAL A 193 1.54 -1.23 -8.54
N SER A 194 2.02 -0.52 -7.52
CA SER A 194 2.77 0.71 -7.69
C SER A 194 4.11 0.52 -8.39
N ASN A 195 4.64 1.58 -8.98
CA ASN A 195 5.95 1.57 -9.65
C ASN A 195 6.01 0.52 -10.77
N ASN A 196 5.11 0.69 -11.74
CA ASN A 196 4.98 -0.10 -12.96
C ASN A 196 4.75 0.86 -14.15
N SER A 197 4.36 0.33 -15.31
CA SER A 197 3.95 1.09 -16.49
C SER A 197 2.48 0.81 -16.88
N LEU A 198 1.62 0.54 -15.89
CA LEU A 198 0.18 0.34 -16.12
C LEU A 198 -0.45 1.62 -16.65
N SER A 199 -1.41 1.51 -17.55
CA SER A 199 -1.97 2.64 -18.30
C SER A 199 -3.49 2.59 -18.39
N GLY A 200 -4.09 3.57 -19.06
CA GLY A 200 -5.55 3.67 -19.18
C GLY A 200 -6.23 4.19 -17.92
N LYS A 201 -7.56 4.10 -17.89
CA LYS A 201 -8.37 4.57 -16.76
C LYS A 201 -8.42 3.54 -15.64
N ILE A 202 -8.65 4.00 -14.40
CA ILE A 202 -9.04 3.10 -13.31
C ILE A 202 -10.41 2.50 -13.66
N PRO A 203 -10.56 1.16 -13.73
CA PRO A 203 -11.84 0.54 -14.01
C PRO A 203 -12.79 0.70 -12.83
N VAL A 204 -14.06 1.04 -13.10
CA VAL A 204 -15.09 1.19 -12.06
C VAL A 204 -15.28 -0.11 -11.27
N THR A 205 -15.03 -1.28 -11.88
CA THR A 205 -15.08 -2.57 -11.18
C THR A 205 -14.11 -2.64 -9.99
N LEU A 206 -12.99 -1.91 -10.01
CA LEU A 206 -12.10 -1.80 -8.84
C LEU A 206 -12.84 -1.23 -7.61
N MET A 207 -13.80 -0.33 -7.83
CA MET A 207 -14.63 0.28 -6.78
C MET A 207 -15.68 -0.67 -6.20
N GLU A 208 -15.84 -1.85 -6.80
CA GLU A 208 -16.78 -2.88 -6.38
C GLU A 208 -16.14 -3.93 -5.44
N MET A 209 -14.84 -3.82 -5.14
CA MET A 209 -14.11 -4.78 -4.31
C MET A 209 -14.70 -4.90 -2.89
N ALA A 210 -15.29 -6.05 -2.59
CA ALA A 210 -16.12 -6.26 -1.40
C ALA A 210 -15.42 -5.92 -0.07
N MET A 211 -14.18 -6.36 0.13
CA MET A 211 -13.44 -6.11 1.39
C MET A 211 -12.99 -4.66 1.57
N LEU A 212 -12.88 -3.88 0.49
CA LEU A 212 -12.58 -2.45 0.54
C LEU A 212 -13.83 -1.60 0.79
N LYS A 213 -15.02 -2.14 0.54
CA LYS A 213 -16.31 -1.47 0.81
C LYS A 213 -16.84 -1.71 2.23
N SER A 214 -16.47 -2.83 2.85
CA SER A 214 -17.02 -3.27 4.13
C SER A 214 -16.07 -2.97 5.29
N ASP A 215 -16.57 -2.40 6.37
CA ASP A 215 -15.80 -2.16 7.62
C ASP A 215 -15.49 -3.43 8.42
N LYS A 216 -15.84 -4.62 7.89
CA LYS A 216 -15.39 -5.88 8.47
C LYS A 216 -13.87 -5.84 8.63
N PRO A 217 -13.32 -6.17 9.81
CA PRO A 217 -11.87 -6.21 9.99
C PRO A 217 -11.26 -7.13 8.93
N ALA A 218 -10.07 -6.77 8.45
CA ALA A 218 -9.34 -7.61 7.51
C ALA A 218 -9.17 -8.99 8.16
N ILE A 219 -9.83 -10.01 7.59
CA ILE A 219 -9.82 -11.36 8.14
C ILE A 219 -8.36 -11.79 8.29
N HIS A 220 -7.95 -12.15 9.52
CA HIS A 220 -6.62 -12.67 9.83
C HIS A 220 -6.13 -13.58 8.70
N LEU A 221 -4.88 -13.38 8.27
CA LEU A 221 -4.20 -14.40 7.48
C LEU A 221 -4.24 -15.73 8.25
N ASP A 222 -4.21 -16.85 7.52
CA ASP A 222 -4.33 -18.20 8.08
C ASP A 222 -3.73 -18.33 9.50
N PRO A 223 -4.55 -18.63 10.53
CA PRO A 223 -4.10 -18.76 11.91
C PRO A 223 -2.98 -19.78 12.10
N SER A 224 -2.85 -20.77 11.20
CA SER A 224 -1.74 -21.74 11.23
C SER A 224 -0.35 -21.12 11.00
N LEU A 225 -0.29 -19.87 10.54
CA LEU A 225 0.94 -19.08 10.42
C LEU A 225 1.31 -18.34 11.71
N VAL A 226 0.37 -18.21 12.67
CA VAL A 226 0.57 -17.52 13.95
C VAL A 226 1.61 -18.23 14.80
N ASP A 227 1.66 -19.56 14.76
CA ASP A 227 2.64 -20.38 15.50
C ASP A 227 4.09 -20.25 14.99
N LEU A 228 4.30 -19.60 13.84
CA LEU A 228 5.60 -19.53 13.18
C LEU A 228 6.34 -18.19 13.38
N ASP A 229 5.77 -17.23 14.12
CA ASP A 229 6.36 -15.89 14.37
C ASP A 229 6.95 -15.23 13.10
N LEU A 230 6.26 -15.39 11.97
CA LEU A 230 6.79 -15.04 10.65
C LEU A 230 6.63 -13.55 10.36
N LEU A 231 7.75 -12.81 10.42
CA LEU A 231 7.84 -11.43 9.95
C LEU A 231 7.76 -11.37 8.42
N ILE A 232 6.73 -10.76 7.84
CA ILE A 232 6.64 -10.59 6.39
C ILE A 232 7.15 -9.19 5.99
N TYR A 233 8.35 -9.16 5.40
CA TYR A 233 8.92 -7.96 4.77
C TYR A 233 8.46 -7.88 3.31
N ALA A 234 7.24 -7.39 3.04
CA ALA A 234 6.69 -7.37 1.68
C ALA A 234 6.55 -5.97 1.05
N VAL A 235 6.59 -4.88 1.82
CA VAL A 235 6.24 -3.54 1.30
C VAL A 235 7.18 -2.48 1.87
N ASP A 236 8.11 -2.04 1.01
CA ASP A 236 9.10 -0.97 1.15
C ASP A 236 9.96 -0.87 2.42
N ALA A 237 11.22 -0.48 2.23
CA ALA A 237 12.29 -0.54 3.24
C ALA A 237 12.23 0.56 4.32
N SER A 238 11.06 1.18 4.54
CA SER A 238 10.83 2.11 5.67
C SER A 238 10.15 1.38 6.84
N LYS A 239 10.92 0.50 7.50
CA LYS A 239 10.81 0.10 8.92
C LYS A 239 9.39 -0.14 9.50
N LEU A 240 8.52 -0.90 8.84
CA LEU A 240 7.32 -1.44 9.49
C LEU A 240 7.39 -2.98 9.51
N GLN A 241 7.66 -3.52 10.69
CA GLN A 241 7.58 -4.94 10.98
C GLN A 241 6.12 -5.32 11.22
N TYR A 242 5.52 -6.09 10.32
CA TYR A 242 4.22 -6.70 10.59
C TYR A 242 4.45 -8.00 11.36
N ARG A 243 4.26 -7.95 12.68
CA ARG A 243 3.94 -9.16 13.44
C ARG A 243 2.51 -9.58 13.04
N ILE A 244 2.25 -10.88 12.99
CA ILE A 244 0.94 -11.47 12.61
C ILE A 244 -0.22 -10.97 13.53
N HIS A 245 0.11 -10.26 14.61
CA HIS A 245 -0.82 -9.69 15.59
C HIS A 245 -1.38 -8.29 15.26
N SER A 246 -1.01 -7.64 14.15
CA SER A 246 -1.52 -6.32 13.76
C SER A 246 -2.45 -6.42 12.56
N ASP A 247 -3.64 -5.86 12.66
CA ASP A 247 -4.62 -5.79 11.57
C ASP A 247 -3.96 -5.28 10.29
N TRP A 248 -3.99 -6.10 9.25
CA TRP A 248 -3.39 -5.75 7.98
C TRP A 248 -4.15 -4.57 7.37
N CYS A 249 -3.41 -3.56 6.93
CA CYS A 249 -3.97 -2.33 6.41
C CYS A 249 -4.70 -2.57 5.08
N LYS A 250 -5.91 -1.98 4.94
CA LYS A 250 -6.68 -1.98 3.70
C LYS A 250 -6.11 -0.93 2.75
N VAL A 251 -5.40 -1.39 1.73
CA VAL A 251 -4.56 -0.57 0.87
C VAL A 251 -4.98 -0.69 -0.58
N LEU A 252 -5.09 0.47 -1.24
CA LEU A 252 -5.09 0.58 -2.69
C LEU A 252 -3.92 1.47 -3.13
N ASN A 253 -2.85 0.85 -3.62
CA ASN A 253 -1.65 1.55 -4.09
C ASN A 253 -1.45 1.36 -5.60
N LEU A 254 -1.76 2.43 -6.35
CA LEU A 254 -1.63 2.52 -7.81
C LEU A 254 -0.53 3.52 -8.22
N GLY A 255 0.21 4.08 -7.26
CA GLY A 255 1.15 5.17 -7.50
C GLY A 255 2.31 4.81 -8.44
N ASN A 256 2.94 5.81 -9.06
CA ASN A 256 4.06 5.64 -9.99
C ASN A 256 3.70 4.69 -11.16
N ASN A 257 2.67 5.08 -11.91
CA ASN A 257 2.20 4.37 -13.11
C ASN A 257 1.92 5.40 -14.22
N LYS A 258 1.23 4.98 -15.28
CA LYS A 258 0.81 5.82 -16.41
C LYS A 258 -0.72 5.89 -16.51
N PHE A 259 -1.45 5.74 -15.41
CA PHE A 259 -2.91 5.84 -15.42
C PHE A 259 -3.35 7.24 -15.85
N THR A 260 -4.47 7.30 -16.57
CA THR A 260 -5.06 8.54 -17.12
C THR A 260 -6.55 8.60 -16.75
N GLY A 261 -7.20 9.70 -17.11
CA GLY A 261 -8.64 9.90 -16.84
C GLY A 261 -8.88 10.65 -15.54
N VAL A 262 -10.16 10.79 -15.19
CA VAL A 262 -10.60 11.35 -13.92
C VAL A 262 -10.57 10.29 -12.81
N ILE A 263 -10.41 10.72 -11.57
CA ILE A 263 -10.65 9.86 -10.40
C ILE A 263 -12.18 9.60 -10.35
N PRO A 264 -12.65 8.34 -10.44
CA PRO A 264 -14.08 8.05 -10.45
C PRO A 264 -14.79 8.49 -9.18
N GLN A 265 -16.03 9.00 -9.29
CA GLN A 265 -16.86 9.35 -8.12
C GLN A 265 -17.16 8.12 -7.26
N GLU A 266 -17.15 6.92 -7.84
CA GLU A 266 -17.35 5.66 -7.14
C GLU A 266 -16.23 5.32 -6.16
N ILE A 267 -15.09 6.05 -6.16
CA ILE A 267 -14.02 5.87 -5.18
C ILE A 267 -14.56 5.95 -3.74
N GLY A 268 -15.56 6.81 -3.48
CA GLY A 268 -16.22 6.94 -2.19
C GLY A 268 -17.00 5.70 -1.72
N GLN A 269 -17.13 4.66 -2.55
CA GLN A 269 -17.70 3.38 -2.14
C GLN A 269 -16.73 2.56 -1.30
N LEU A 270 -15.42 2.81 -1.40
CA LEU A 270 -14.36 2.04 -0.74
C LEU A 270 -14.14 2.48 0.72
N LYS A 271 -15.21 2.59 1.50
CA LYS A 271 -15.26 3.20 2.84
C LYS A 271 -14.29 2.60 3.87
N ALA A 272 -13.84 1.36 3.65
CA ALA A 272 -12.94 0.68 4.55
C ALA A 272 -11.45 0.91 4.21
N LEU A 273 -11.14 1.67 3.15
CA LEU A 273 -9.74 2.01 2.84
C LEU A 273 -9.10 2.79 3.97
N LEU A 274 -7.87 2.39 4.30
CA LEU A 274 -7.00 3.10 5.22
C LEU A 274 -5.89 3.85 4.47
N TYR A 275 -5.49 3.35 3.30
CA TYR A 275 -4.47 3.98 2.46
C TYR A 275 -4.86 3.96 0.99
N LEU A 276 -4.94 5.16 0.41
CA LEU A 276 -5.12 5.39 -1.03
C LEU A 276 -3.90 6.14 -1.59
N ASN A 277 -3.20 5.52 -2.54
CA ASN A 277 -2.09 6.16 -3.25
C ASN A 277 -2.31 6.12 -4.77
N LEU A 278 -2.48 7.31 -5.34
CA LEU A 278 -2.59 7.56 -6.78
C LEU A 278 -1.46 8.45 -7.31
N ARG A 279 -0.42 8.71 -6.50
CA ARG A 279 0.66 9.64 -6.82
C ARG A 279 1.38 9.29 -8.11
N SER A 280 1.96 10.27 -8.80
CA SER A 280 2.84 10.07 -9.94
C SER A 280 2.14 9.24 -11.03
N ASN A 281 1.01 9.76 -11.49
CA ASN A 281 0.23 9.27 -12.63
C ASN A 281 -0.14 10.47 -13.52
N ASN A 282 -1.02 10.26 -14.50
CA ASN A 282 -1.52 11.29 -15.40
C ASN A 282 -3.03 11.54 -15.17
N PHE A 283 -3.51 11.46 -13.91
CA PHE A 283 -4.90 11.77 -13.60
C PHE A 283 -5.18 13.26 -13.82
N TYR A 284 -6.38 13.59 -14.32
CA TYR A 284 -6.81 14.96 -14.59
C TYR A 284 -8.25 15.20 -14.12
N GLY A 285 -8.68 16.45 -14.13
CA GLY A 285 -10.00 16.85 -13.63
C GLY A 285 -10.00 17.01 -12.10
N GLU A 286 -11.20 17.15 -11.54
CA GLU A 286 -11.37 17.44 -10.11
C GLU A 286 -11.13 16.22 -9.22
N ILE A 287 -10.73 16.49 -7.97
CA ILE A 287 -10.81 15.50 -6.89
C ILE A 287 -12.30 15.33 -6.55
N PRO A 288 -12.88 14.12 -6.65
CA PRO A 288 -14.31 13.93 -6.44
C PRO A 288 -14.71 14.20 -4.98
N GLN A 289 -15.82 14.91 -4.76
CA GLN A 289 -16.36 15.17 -3.42
C GLN A 289 -16.63 13.88 -2.63
N SER A 290 -16.94 12.78 -3.32
CA SER A 290 -17.15 11.47 -2.71
C SER A 290 -15.93 10.92 -1.98
N ILE A 291 -14.73 11.48 -2.15
CA ILE A 291 -13.54 11.11 -1.39
C ILE A 291 -13.74 11.30 0.13
N GLY A 292 -14.59 12.24 0.54
CA GLY A 292 -14.97 12.42 1.95
C GLY A 292 -15.75 11.24 2.56
N ASN A 293 -16.28 10.33 1.73
CA ASN A 293 -16.93 9.12 2.22
C ASN A 293 -15.94 8.06 2.72
N LEU A 294 -14.63 8.23 2.45
CA LEU A 294 -13.56 7.34 2.91
C LEU A 294 -13.23 7.61 4.38
N THR A 295 -14.23 7.54 5.25
CA THR A 295 -14.13 8.03 6.64
C THR A 295 -13.05 7.35 7.48
N ASN A 296 -12.60 6.14 7.13
CA ASN A 296 -11.50 5.43 7.81
C ASN A 296 -10.10 5.78 7.26
N LEU A 297 -10.00 6.63 6.23
CA LEU A 297 -8.75 6.87 5.52
C LEU A 297 -7.73 7.55 6.43
N GLN A 298 -6.54 6.95 6.51
CA GLN A 298 -5.41 7.44 7.30
C GLN A 298 -4.34 8.08 6.42
N ARG A 299 -4.20 7.58 5.18
CA ARG A 299 -3.17 8.04 4.23
C ARG A 299 -3.78 8.30 2.86
N LEU A 300 -3.53 9.49 2.33
CA LEU A 300 -3.96 9.90 0.99
C LEU A 300 -2.81 10.59 0.25
N ASP A 301 -2.35 10.00 -0.84
CA ASP A 301 -1.34 10.61 -1.73
C ASP A 301 -1.88 10.71 -3.17
N LEU A 302 -2.15 11.93 -3.61
CA LEU A 302 -2.58 12.29 -4.97
C LEU A 302 -1.52 13.14 -5.69
N SER A 303 -0.34 13.31 -5.09
CA SER A 303 0.69 14.21 -5.60
C SER A 303 1.21 13.82 -6.98
N ASN A 304 1.76 14.78 -7.72
CA ASN A 304 2.35 14.54 -9.05
C ASN A 304 1.32 13.97 -10.05
N ASN A 305 0.24 14.71 -10.28
CA ASN A 305 -0.77 14.44 -11.30
C ASN A 305 -1.12 15.77 -12.01
N HIS A 306 -2.19 15.78 -12.81
CA HIS A 306 -2.74 16.96 -13.50
C HIS A 306 -4.13 17.32 -12.95
N LEU A 307 -4.34 17.13 -11.64
CA LEU A 307 -5.64 17.38 -11.00
C LEU A 307 -5.92 18.89 -10.93
N THR A 308 -7.17 19.27 -11.20
CA THR A 308 -7.64 20.67 -11.29
C THR A 308 -8.77 20.94 -10.30
N GLY A 309 -9.23 22.18 -10.22
CA GLY A 309 -10.34 22.59 -9.36
C GLY A 309 -9.95 22.75 -7.89
N GLU A 310 -10.97 22.95 -7.05
CA GLU A 310 -10.78 23.22 -5.62
C GLU A 310 -10.48 21.94 -4.81
N ILE A 311 -9.84 22.11 -3.65
CA ILE A 311 -9.71 21.04 -2.65
C ILE A 311 -11.12 20.75 -2.09
N PRO A 312 -11.64 19.51 -2.20
CA PRO A 312 -12.98 19.20 -1.71
C PRO A 312 -13.13 19.49 -0.22
N ALA A 313 -14.12 20.29 0.16
CA ALA A 313 -14.48 20.53 1.57
C ALA A 313 -14.79 19.20 2.31
N ALA A 314 -15.25 18.19 1.57
CA ALA A 314 -15.46 16.84 2.09
C ALA A 314 -14.19 16.17 2.67
N LEU A 315 -12.99 16.69 2.41
CA LEU A 315 -11.76 16.21 3.05
C LEU A 315 -11.64 16.67 4.53
N GLU A 316 -12.35 17.73 4.94
CA GLU A 316 -12.33 18.24 6.33
C GLU A 316 -12.89 17.23 7.34
N ILE A 317 -13.80 16.36 6.90
CA ILE A 317 -14.47 15.35 7.74
C ILE A 317 -13.67 14.03 7.87
N LEU A 318 -12.51 13.92 7.22
CA LEU A 318 -11.65 12.73 7.31
C LEU A 318 -10.78 12.79 8.58
N HIS A 319 -11.41 12.53 9.74
CA HIS A 319 -10.78 12.73 11.04
C HIS A 319 -9.59 11.81 11.36
N PHE A 320 -9.45 10.68 10.67
CA PHE A 320 -8.31 9.76 10.84
C PHE A 320 -7.13 10.04 9.91
N LEU A 321 -7.25 11.02 9.00
CA LEU A 321 -6.22 11.32 8.02
C LEU A 321 -4.98 11.87 8.73
N SER A 322 -3.88 11.12 8.68
CA SER A 322 -2.60 11.44 9.33
C SER A 322 -1.47 11.69 8.33
N GLU A 323 -1.60 11.22 7.09
CA GLU A 323 -0.67 11.52 6.00
C GLU A 323 -1.46 11.97 4.76
N PHE A 324 -1.13 13.16 4.24
CA PHE A 324 -1.83 13.77 3.13
C PHE A 324 -0.85 14.48 2.19
N ASN A 325 -0.99 14.27 0.88
CA ASN A 325 -0.19 14.97 -0.12
C ASN A 325 -0.95 15.15 -1.43
N ILE A 326 -1.11 16.40 -1.86
CA ILE A 326 -1.70 16.82 -3.14
C ILE A 326 -0.76 17.72 -3.95
N SER A 327 0.52 17.79 -3.54
CA SER A 327 1.53 18.63 -4.19
C SER A 327 1.76 18.27 -5.66
N ASN A 328 2.25 19.24 -6.43
CA ASN A 328 2.57 19.06 -7.85
C ASN A 328 1.33 18.63 -8.67
N ASN A 329 0.32 19.50 -8.69
CA ASN A 329 -0.93 19.41 -9.45
C ASN A 329 -1.31 20.82 -9.96
N ASP A 330 -2.48 20.97 -10.56
CA ASP A 330 -3.04 22.22 -11.09
C ASP A 330 -4.25 22.70 -10.27
N LEU A 331 -4.28 22.41 -8.96
CA LEU A 331 -5.38 22.76 -8.05
C LEU A 331 -5.44 24.27 -7.79
N GLU A 332 -6.65 24.76 -7.49
CA GLU A 332 -6.95 26.18 -7.27
C GLU A 332 -7.80 26.44 -6.03
N GLY A 333 -7.89 27.71 -5.62
CA GLY A 333 -8.72 28.12 -4.49
C GLY A 333 -8.00 28.07 -3.13
N PRO A 334 -8.74 28.34 -2.04
CA PRO A 334 -8.17 28.40 -0.70
C PRO A 334 -7.86 27.00 -0.15
N ILE A 335 -6.74 26.88 0.56
CA ILE A 335 -6.47 25.70 1.39
C ILE A 335 -7.39 25.73 2.62
N PRO A 336 -8.13 24.65 2.89
CA PRO A 336 -8.92 24.52 4.12
C PRO A 336 -8.06 24.74 5.37
N THR A 337 -8.48 25.66 6.24
CA THR A 337 -7.75 26.03 7.46
C THR A 337 -8.32 25.38 8.73
N THR A 338 -9.31 24.49 8.57
CA THR A 338 -9.98 23.79 9.67
C THR A 338 -9.78 22.28 9.58
N GLY A 339 -10.13 21.55 10.64
CA GLY A 339 -10.04 20.09 10.69
C GLY A 339 -8.62 19.55 10.54
N GLN A 340 -8.49 18.30 10.08
CA GLN A 340 -7.18 17.64 9.92
C GLN A 340 -6.29 18.31 8.88
N LEU A 341 -6.87 18.97 7.87
CA LEU A 341 -6.11 19.62 6.80
C LEU A 341 -5.20 20.75 7.31
N SER A 342 -5.58 21.39 8.42
CA SER A 342 -4.78 22.43 9.07
C SER A 342 -3.46 21.92 9.69
N THR A 343 -3.33 20.61 9.92
CA THR A 343 -2.14 20.00 10.55
C THR A 343 -1.03 19.65 9.56
N PHE A 344 -1.33 19.63 8.25
CA PHE A 344 -0.37 19.23 7.24
C PHE A 344 0.59 20.37 6.88
N GLN A 345 1.84 20.01 6.61
CA GLN A 345 2.87 20.96 6.25
C GLN A 345 2.62 21.56 4.86
N ALA A 346 3.16 22.76 4.60
CA ALA A 346 3.11 23.41 3.29
C ALA A 346 3.59 22.50 2.13
N SER A 347 4.53 21.60 2.42
CA SER A 347 5.03 20.59 1.47
C SER A 347 3.93 19.72 0.85
N SER A 348 2.84 19.43 1.59
CA SER A 348 1.69 18.67 1.11
C SER A 348 0.89 19.40 0.02
N PHE A 349 1.05 20.71 -0.11
CA PHE A 349 0.27 21.58 -1.02
C PHE A 349 1.13 22.25 -2.10
N ASN A 350 2.46 22.23 -1.94
CA ASN A 350 3.40 22.90 -2.83
C ASN A 350 3.22 22.54 -4.31
N ARG A 351 3.67 23.43 -5.20
CA ARG A 351 3.58 23.26 -6.66
C ARG A 351 2.14 23.07 -7.16
N ASN A 352 1.21 23.82 -6.57
CA ASN A 352 -0.11 24.10 -7.11
C ASN A 352 -0.22 25.63 -7.25
N PRO A 353 0.01 26.20 -8.44
CA PRO A 353 0.26 27.64 -8.58
C PRO A 353 -0.94 28.52 -8.21
N LYS A 354 -2.15 27.98 -8.29
CA LYS A 354 -3.41 28.68 -8.00
C LYS A 354 -3.96 28.41 -6.60
N LEU A 355 -3.33 27.54 -5.81
CA LEU A 355 -3.68 27.39 -4.41
C LEU A 355 -3.20 28.61 -3.61
N CYS A 356 -4.01 29.01 -2.65
CA CYS A 356 -3.68 30.10 -1.75
C CYS A 356 -4.05 29.75 -0.31
N GLY A 357 -3.41 30.38 0.68
CA GLY A 357 -3.72 30.14 2.09
C GLY A 357 -2.62 30.62 3.02
N PRO A 358 -2.87 30.65 4.33
CA PRO A 358 -1.90 31.14 5.31
C PRO A 358 -0.62 30.28 5.38
N MET A 359 -0.71 29.01 4.98
CA MET A 359 0.41 28.07 4.96
C MET A 359 1.27 28.17 3.68
N LEU A 360 0.88 28.97 2.69
CA LEU A 360 1.59 29.16 1.43
C LEU A 360 2.10 30.59 1.28
N ILE A 361 3.06 30.79 0.36
CA ILE A 361 3.54 32.12 -0.05
C ILE A 361 2.41 32.93 -0.72
N ASN A 362 1.54 32.25 -1.47
CA ASN A 362 0.39 32.87 -2.11
C ASN A 362 -0.75 33.04 -1.09
N HIS A 363 -0.97 34.26 -0.62
CA HIS A 363 -2.13 34.59 0.20
C HIS A 363 -3.36 34.78 -0.69
N CYS A 364 -4.52 34.31 -0.24
CA CYS A 364 -5.76 34.49 -1.00
C CYS A 364 -6.10 35.98 -1.02
N SER A 365 -5.95 36.64 -2.16
CA SER A 365 -6.43 38.00 -2.35
C SER A 365 -7.95 37.99 -2.21
N SER A 366 -8.49 38.78 -1.28
CA SER A 366 -9.92 39.10 -1.28
C SER A 366 -10.25 39.71 -2.64
N VAL A 367 -11.07 39.00 -3.43
CA VAL A 367 -11.78 39.43 -4.64
C VAL A 367 -11.39 40.84 -5.11
N GLU A 368 -10.65 40.93 -6.22
CA GLU A 368 -10.62 42.16 -7.00
C GLU A 368 -12.06 42.48 -7.41
N ALA A 369 -12.68 43.43 -6.70
CA ALA A 369 -13.89 44.08 -7.17
C ALA A 369 -13.58 44.63 -8.57
N ALA A 370 -14.42 44.27 -9.53
CA ALA A 370 -14.33 44.78 -10.90
C ALA A 370 -14.12 46.31 -10.89
N PRO A 371 -13.30 46.86 -11.79
CA PRO A 371 -13.08 48.29 -11.83
C PRO A 371 -14.43 48.98 -12.10
N ILE A 372 -14.90 49.73 -11.10
CA ILE A 372 -16.07 50.58 -11.25
C ILE A 372 -15.69 51.67 -12.26
N SER A 373 -16.29 51.60 -13.44
CA SER A 373 -16.28 52.65 -14.45
C SER A 373 -16.81 53.94 -13.82
N ILE A 374 -15.95 54.94 -13.65
CA ILE A 374 -16.37 56.27 -13.17
C ILE A 374 -17.17 56.94 -14.29
N VAL A 375 -18.50 56.88 -14.18
CA VAL A 375 -19.40 57.79 -14.90
C VAL A 375 -19.61 59.02 -14.02
N SER A 376 -19.16 60.16 -14.54
CA SER A 376 -19.37 61.48 -13.95
C SER A 376 -20.86 61.78 -13.77
N ALA A 377 -21.32 61.87 -12.52
CA ALA A 377 -22.63 62.43 -12.17
C ALA A 377 -22.48 63.62 -11.22
N LYS A 378 -23.22 64.67 -11.56
CA LYS A 378 -23.26 66.00 -10.96
C LYS A 378 -23.47 66.00 -9.44
N LYS A 379 -22.79 66.95 -8.78
CA LYS A 379 -23.02 67.45 -7.42
C LYS A 379 -24.52 67.66 -7.13
N CYS A 380 -25.03 67.02 -6.09
CA CYS A 380 -26.16 67.50 -5.31
C CYS A 380 -25.75 67.53 -3.84
N SER A 381 -25.93 68.68 -3.19
CA SER A 381 -25.41 68.95 -1.86
C SER A 381 -26.33 68.39 -0.78
N SER A 382 -25.77 67.74 0.23
CA SER A 382 -26.37 67.68 1.56
C SER A 382 -25.27 67.61 2.61
N LYS A 383 -25.34 68.51 3.57
CA LYS A 383 -24.46 68.60 4.74
C LYS A 383 -24.85 67.50 5.73
N VAL A 384 -23.90 66.66 6.14
CA VAL A 384 -23.95 65.99 7.45
C VAL A 384 -22.54 65.97 8.04
N ILE A 385 -22.49 66.41 9.29
CA ILE A 385 -21.33 66.72 10.14
C ILE A 385 -20.74 65.42 10.71
N LEU A 386 -19.40 65.34 10.78
CA LEU A 386 -18.66 64.34 11.54
C LEU A 386 -18.89 64.52 13.04
N ALA A 387 -19.24 63.45 13.75
CA ALA A 387 -19.01 63.32 15.18
C ALA A 387 -18.52 61.90 15.48
N PHE A 388 -17.19 61.74 15.53
CA PHE A 388 -16.52 60.63 16.21
C PHE A 388 -16.42 61.03 17.69
N GLY A 389 -16.96 60.22 18.59
CA GLY A 389 -16.70 60.37 20.03
C GLY A 389 -17.83 59.82 20.90
N VAL A 390 -17.45 58.91 21.79
CA VAL A 390 -18.21 58.44 22.96
C VAL A 390 -19.29 57.38 22.71
N PHE A 391 -18.86 56.15 22.39
CA PHE A 391 -19.65 54.94 22.71
C PHE A 391 -18.78 53.75 23.18
N PHE A 392 -17.64 54.03 23.82
CA PHE A 392 -16.82 53.01 24.50
C PHE A 392 -16.61 53.28 26.00
N GLY A 393 -17.52 54.06 26.62
CA GLY A 393 -17.43 54.42 28.04
C GLY A 393 -18.62 54.01 28.92
N VAL A 394 -19.72 53.49 28.36
CA VAL A 394 -20.95 53.25 29.13
C VAL A 394 -21.27 51.75 29.31
N GLY A 395 -20.74 50.86 28.46
CA GLY A 395 -20.90 49.41 28.64
C GLY A 395 -20.01 48.80 29.73
N VAL A 396 -18.81 49.35 29.93
CA VAL A 396 -17.81 48.80 30.87
C VAL A 396 -18.07 49.21 32.33
N LEU A 397 -18.84 50.28 32.56
CA LEU A 397 -19.24 50.71 33.91
C LEU A 397 -20.54 50.06 34.40
N TYR A 398 -21.36 49.47 33.52
CA TYR A 398 -22.59 48.80 33.91
C TYR A 398 -22.34 47.38 34.45
N ASP A 399 -21.36 46.66 33.90
CA ASP A 399 -21.02 45.29 34.34
C ASP A 399 -20.31 45.23 35.71
N GLN A 400 -19.58 46.27 36.12
CA GLN A 400 -18.91 46.28 37.43
C GLN A 400 -19.83 46.67 38.60
N LEU A 401 -20.97 47.32 38.34
CA LEU A 401 -21.96 47.68 39.37
C LEU A 401 -22.95 46.55 39.67
N VAL A 402 -23.17 45.62 38.72
CA VAL A 402 -24.05 44.45 38.92
C VAL A 402 -23.32 43.31 39.65
N LEU A 403 -22.01 43.14 39.42
CA LEU A 403 -21.20 42.10 40.09
C LEU A 403 -20.90 42.40 41.57
N PHE A 404 -20.91 43.67 42.00
CA PHE A 404 -20.67 44.02 43.42
C PHE A 404 -21.90 43.78 44.33
N ARG A 405 -23.11 43.59 43.77
CA ARG A 405 -24.33 43.32 44.56
C ARG A 405 -24.64 41.84 44.80
N TYR A 406 -23.87 40.92 44.23
CA TYR A 406 -24.13 39.47 44.36
C TYR A 406 -23.07 38.69 45.16
N PHE A 407 -21.93 39.31 45.51
CA PHE A 407 -20.85 38.64 46.27
C PHE A 407 -20.29 39.47 47.44
N GLY A 408 -21.16 40.26 48.09
CA GLY A 408 -20.88 40.94 49.36
C GLY A 408 -22.12 41.00 50.23
#